data_AF-A0A1B7YFA6-F1
#
_entry.id   AF-A0A1B7YFA6-F1
#
_cell.length_a   1.000
_cell.length_b   1.000
_cell.length_c   1.000
_cell.angle_alpha   90.00
_cell.angle_beta   90.00
_cell.angle_gamma   90.00
#
_symmetry.space_group_name_H-M   'P 1'
#
loop_
_entity.id
_entity.type
_entity.pdbx_description
1 polymer ?
#
loop_
_entity_poly.entity_id
_entity_poly.type
_entity_poly.pdbx_seq_one_letter_code
_entity_poly.pdbx_strand_id
1 'polypeptide(L)'
;MRIFSGAWLFAVTAQASISSLASLRCSGGLLPTPTYNLTRALFTVCAEDVLDVPIQAIYDTLIDFSRYSEWNTFVVNAVPPPGVQGPDDVYHGMPVKFTSAGIIPRFNASSNEIITLLAPDVEDADGQGRVRAAVAWRNDDGLNGYFLPAEHPIFLTDLGNGSVRMVSYETFYLPGAALLWFSQSTLKERFETQGKDLKKYLERGL
;
A
#
# COMPACT_ATOMS: atom_id res chain seq x y z
N MET A 1 -36.03 -25.97 -6.78
CA MET A 1 -35.05 -25.15 -7.53
C MET A 1 -34.48 -24.13 -6.54
N ARG A 2 -33.30 -24.39 -5.96
CA ARG A 2 -32.67 -23.49 -4.98
C ARG A 2 -31.88 -22.44 -5.75
N ILE A 3 -32.32 -21.19 -5.65
CA ILE A 3 -31.64 -20.03 -6.19
C ILE A 3 -30.40 -19.82 -5.32
N PHE A 4 -29.21 -20.08 -5.86
CA PHE A 4 -27.96 -19.73 -5.19
C PHE A 4 -27.78 -18.21 -5.28
N SER A 5 -27.67 -17.60 -4.11
CA SER A 5 -27.45 -16.17 -3.87
C SER A 5 -26.17 -15.69 -4.57
N GLY A 6 -26.29 -14.66 -5.40
CA GLY A 6 -25.20 -14.05 -6.17
C GLY A 6 -24.11 -13.36 -5.33
N ALA A 7 -24.20 -13.35 -4.00
CA ALA A 7 -23.18 -12.79 -3.12
C ALA A 7 -21.85 -13.58 -3.14
N TRP A 8 -21.90 -14.90 -3.41
CA TRP A 8 -20.71 -15.75 -3.40
C TRP A 8 -19.78 -15.53 -4.59
N LEU A 9 -20.31 -15.16 -5.76
CA LEU A 9 -19.49 -15.00 -6.97
C LEU A 9 -18.61 -13.74 -6.93
N PHE A 10 -19.09 -12.64 -6.34
CA PHE A 10 -18.31 -11.39 -6.25
C PHE A 10 -17.19 -11.46 -5.20
N ALA A 11 -17.43 -12.10 -4.06
CA ALA A 11 -16.43 -12.25 -3.00
C ALA A 11 -15.24 -13.13 -3.45
N VAL A 12 -15.52 -14.24 -4.15
CA VAL A 12 -14.47 -15.14 -4.67
C VAL A 12 -13.60 -14.46 -5.72
N THR A 13 -14.18 -13.63 -6.61
CA THR A 13 -13.40 -12.88 -7.62
C THR A 13 -12.52 -11.81 -7.00
N ALA A 14 -12.99 -11.10 -5.98
CA ALA A 14 -12.20 -10.10 -5.27
C ALA A 14 -11.04 -10.76 -4.51
N GLN A 15 -11.30 -11.84 -3.76
CA GLN A 15 -10.28 -12.55 -2.99
C GLN A 15 -9.19 -13.17 -3.88
N ALA A 16 -9.58 -13.85 -4.98
CA ALA A 16 -8.63 -14.41 -5.93
C ALA A 16 -7.78 -13.32 -6.62
N SER A 17 -8.38 -12.15 -6.91
CA SER A 17 -7.63 -11.02 -7.45
C SER A 17 -6.63 -10.46 -6.45
N ILE A 18 -7.01 -10.32 -5.17
CA ILE A 18 -6.13 -9.82 -4.11
C ILE A 18 -5.00 -10.83 -3.85
N SER A 19 -5.28 -12.13 -3.81
CA SER A 19 -4.25 -13.15 -3.67
C SER A 19 -3.24 -13.11 -4.84
N SER A 20 -3.72 -12.89 -6.07
CA SER A 20 -2.84 -12.72 -7.22
C SER A 20 -2.01 -11.42 -7.14
N LEU A 21 -2.55 -10.35 -6.54
CA LEU A 21 -1.79 -9.12 -6.31
C LEU A 21 -0.77 -9.31 -5.17
N ALA A 22 -1.13 -10.05 -4.13
CA ALA A 22 -0.28 -10.32 -2.98
C ALA A 22 0.92 -11.22 -3.31
N SER A 23 0.89 -11.95 -4.43
CA SER A 23 2.02 -12.74 -4.92
C SER A 23 2.99 -11.95 -5.82
N LEU A 24 2.68 -10.68 -6.12
CA LEU A 24 3.53 -9.82 -6.95
C LEU A 24 4.90 -9.57 -6.30
N ARG A 25 5.88 -9.25 -7.15
CA ARG A 25 7.27 -8.96 -6.77
C ARG A 25 7.75 -7.73 -7.53
N CYS A 26 8.74 -7.03 -6.98
CA CYS A 26 9.38 -5.95 -7.71
C CYS A 26 10.16 -6.52 -8.91
N SER A 27 9.68 -6.25 -10.12
CA SER A 27 10.22 -6.78 -11.38
C SER A 27 10.81 -5.71 -12.32
N GLY A 28 10.71 -4.44 -11.95
CA GLY A 28 11.10 -3.30 -12.80
C GLY A 28 10.07 -2.95 -13.90
N GLY A 29 8.99 -3.73 -14.02
CA GLY A 29 7.85 -3.45 -14.90
C GLY A 29 6.70 -2.75 -14.17
N LEU A 30 5.59 -2.57 -14.90
CA LEU A 30 4.34 -2.07 -14.34
C LEU A 30 3.70 -3.12 -13.43
N LEU A 31 3.20 -2.68 -12.27
CA LEU A 31 2.44 -3.52 -11.35
C LEU A 31 0.96 -3.08 -11.31
N PRO A 32 0.01 -4.02 -11.42
CA PRO A 32 -1.42 -3.71 -11.34
C PRO A 32 -1.77 -3.25 -9.93
N THR A 33 -2.80 -2.42 -9.78
CA THR A 33 -3.30 -1.95 -8.48
C THR A 33 -4.77 -2.34 -8.28
N PRO A 34 -5.28 -2.41 -7.03
CA PRO A 34 -6.65 -2.82 -6.74
C PRO A 34 -7.73 -2.01 -7.47
N THR A 35 -7.54 -0.69 -7.57
CA THR A 35 -8.53 0.23 -8.15
C THR A 35 -8.36 0.36 -9.67
N TYR A 36 -7.13 0.56 -10.14
CA TYR A 36 -6.88 0.96 -11.53
C TYR A 36 -6.35 -0.16 -12.42
N ASN A 37 -5.92 -1.29 -11.83
CA ASN A 37 -5.21 -2.35 -12.55
C ASN A 37 -4.03 -1.76 -13.35
N LEU A 38 -3.87 -2.09 -14.64
CA LEU A 38 -2.86 -1.52 -15.53
C LEU A 38 -3.43 -0.49 -16.52
N THR A 39 -4.71 -0.14 -16.39
CA THR A 39 -5.38 0.75 -17.34
C THR A 39 -4.75 2.14 -17.28
N ARG A 40 -4.04 2.53 -18.35
CA ARG A 40 -3.29 3.80 -18.44
C ARG A 40 -2.14 3.94 -17.45
N ALA A 41 -1.64 2.82 -16.90
CA ALA A 41 -0.43 2.82 -16.09
C ALA A 41 0.75 3.33 -16.93
N LEU A 42 1.52 4.26 -16.38
CA LEU A 42 2.65 4.87 -17.05
C LEU A 42 3.96 4.30 -16.50
N PHE A 43 4.15 4.33 -15.18
CA PHE A 43 5.30 3.73 -14.51
C PHE A 43 4.96 3.26 -13.09
N THR A 44 5.80 2.38 -12.55
CA THR A 44 5.72 1.90 -11.17
C THR A 44 7.06 2.11 -10.49
N VAL A 45 7.03 2.59 -9.25
CA VAL A 45 8.16 2.51 -8.32
C VAL A 45 7.87 1.42 -7.31
N CYS A 46 8.86 0.58 -7.01
CA CYS A 46 8.66 -0.60 -6.17
C CYS A 46 9.86 -0.80 -5.24
N ALA A 47 9.57 -1.06 -3.98
CA ALA A 47 10.50 -1.47 -2.96
C ALA A 47 10.05 -2.82 -2.39
N GLU A 48 11.01 -3.70 -2.13
CA GLU A 48 10.76 -5.00 -1.54
C GLU A 48 11.80 -5.25 -0.46
N ASP A 49 11.33 -5.66 0.71
CA ASP A 49 12.14 -5.96 1.88
C ASP A 49 11.61 -7.20 2.59
N VAL A 50 12.46 -7.81 3.42
CA VAL A 50 12.07 -8.89 4.34
C VAL A 50 12.26 -8.36 5.75
N LEU A 51 11.23 -8.51 6.58
CA LEU A 51 11.19 -8.05 7.96
C LEU A 51 11.08 -9.27 8.88
N ASP A 52 11.91 -9.32 9.92
CA ASP A 52 11.99 -10.44 10.87
C ASP A 52 11.03 -10.24 12.05
N VAL A 53 9.76 -9.96 11.74
CA VAL A 53 8.69 -9.69 12.72
C VAL A 53 7.35 -10.26 12.25
N PRO A 54 6.37 -10.49 13.14
CA PRO A 54 5.06 -11.01 12.76
C PRO A 54 4.29 -10.11 11.78
N ILE A 55 3.54 -10.72 10.85
CA ILE A 55 2.77 -10.01 9.82
C ILE A 55 1.78 -8.98 10.41
N GLN A 56 1.14 -9.33 11.52
CA GLN A 56 0.19 -8.45 12.20
C GLN A 56 0.86 -7.15 12.69
N ALA A 57 2.07 -7.25 13.26
CA ALA A 57 2.79 -6.08 13.75
C ALA A 57 3.14 -5.10 12.61
N ILE A 58 3.49 -5.64 11.44
CA ILE A 58 3.74 -4.83 10.24
C ILE A 58 2.43 -4.20 9.76
N TYR A 59 1.37 -4.99 9.61
CA TYR A 59 0.07 -4.53 9.13
C TYR A 59 -0.49 -3.40 10.00
N ASP A 60 -0.53 -3.59 11.32
CA ASP A 60 -1.04 -2.59 12.26
C ASP A 60 -0.22 -1.29 12.20
N THR A 61 1.10 -1.40 12.11
CA THR A 61 1.99 -0.23 12.00
C THR A 61 1.78 0.53 10.69
N LEU A 62 1.46 -0.17 9.59
CA LEU A 62 1.18 0.46 8.30
C LEU A 62 -0.15 1.25 8.29
N ILE A 63 -1.11 0.90 9.13
CA ILE A 63 -2.41 1.57 9.20
C ILE A 63 -2.58 2.46 10.44
N ASP A 64 -1.62 2.46 11.37
CA ASP A 64 -1.58 3.41 12.48
C ASP A 64 -1.13 4.80 12.00
N PHE A 65 -2.04 5.50 11.31
CA PHE A 65 -1.78 6.84 10.78
C PHE A 65 -1.47 7.86 11.89
N SER A 66 -1.98 7.65 13.10
CA SER A 66 -1.74 8.55 14.24
C SER A 66 -0.27 8.57 14.69
N ARG A 67 0.45 7.47 14.45
CA ARG A 67 1.86 7.27 14.83
C ARG A 67 2.80 7.11 13.62
N TYR A 68 2.32 7.44 12.42
CA TYR A 68 3.07 7.22 11.18
C TYR A 68 4.44 7.92 11.16
N SER A 69 4.52 9.11 11.77
CA SER A 69 5.76 9.89 11.86
C SER A 69 6.80 9.31 12.82
N GLU A 70 6.44 8.34 13.66
CA GLU A 70 7.39 7.73 14.61
C GLU A 70 8.41 6.84 13.92
N TRP A 71 8.05 6.29 12.76
CA TRP A 71 8.90 5.37 12.03
C TRP A 71 9.29 5.88 10.64
N ASN A 72 8.44 6.63 9.94
CA ASN A 72 8.62 6.95 8.54
C ASN A 72 9.30 8.32 8.31
N THR A 73 10.52 8.33 7.77
CA THR A 73 11.21 9.59 7.43
C THR A 73 10.83 10.15 6.06
N PHE A 74 10.20 9.37 5.20
CA PHE A 74 9.68 9.84 3.92
C PHE A 74 8.30 10.49 4.10
N VAL A 75 7.35 9.79 4.70
CA VAL A 75 6.02 10.31 5.04
C VAL A 75 6.03 10.80 6.47
N VAL A 76 6.45 12.05 6.62
CA VAL A 76 6.71 12.67 7.93
C VAL A 76 5.45 12.99 8.73
N ASN A 77 4.27 12.89 8.12
CA ASN A 77 2.99 13.01 8.83
C ASN A 77 1.85 12.32 8.05
N ALA A 78 0.92 11.71 8.77
CA ALA A 78 -0.34 11.20 8.25
C ALA A 78 -1.47 11.68 9.17
N VAL A 79 -2.46 12.37 8.60
CA VAL A 79 -3.56 12.95 9.38
C VAL A 79 -4.87 12.27 8.96
N PRO A 80 -5.40 11.34 9.77
CA PRO A 80 -6.70 10.74 9.53
C PRO A 80 -7.84 11.69 9.96
N PRO A 81 -9.11 11.33 9.71
CA PRO A 81 -10.26 12.10 10.16
C PRO A 81 -10.39 12.12 11.69
N PRO A 82 -11.11 13.09 12.27
CA PRO A 82 -11.36 13.11 13.72
C PRO A 82 -12.00 11.81 14.21
N GLY A 83 -11.50 11.29 15.33
CA GLY A 83 -11.99 10.05 15.95
C GLY A 83 -11.18 8.81 15.65
N VAL A 84 -10.28 8.84 14.66
CA VAL A 84 -9.32 7.75 14.40
C VAL A 84 -8.14 7.87 15.35
N GLN A 85 -7.98 6.89 16.24
CA GLN A 85 -6.92 6.85 17.26
C GLN A 85 -5.89 5.74 17.00
N GLY A 86 -6.21 4.77 16.15
CA GLY A 86 -5.28 3.70 15.81
C GLY A 86 -5.81 2.77 14.71
N PRO A 87 -5.15 1.62 14.52
CA PRO A 87 -5.47 0.64 13.47
C PRO A 87 -6.94 0.19 13.45
N ASP A 88 -7.55 0.00 14.62
CA ASP A 88 -8.92 -0.52 14.75
C ASP A 88 -9.99 0.45 14.23
N ASP A 89 -9.66 1.74 14.11
CA ASP A 89 -10.59 2.77 13.64
C ASP A 89 -10.52 2.98 12.11
N VAL A 90 -9.60 2.30 11.42
CA VAL A 90 -9.36 2.48 9.99
C VAL A 90 -10.38 1.72 9.15
N TYR A 91 -10.93 2.38 8.13
CA TYR A 91 -11.98 1.81 7.27
C TYR A 91 -11.74 2.07 5.78
N HIS A 92 -12.31 1.22 4.93
CA HIS A 92 -12.26 1.39 3.48
C HIS A 92 -12.98 2.68 3.06
N GLY A 93 -12.33 3.49 2.21
CA GLY A 93 -12.83 4.80 1.79
C GLY A 93 -12.46 5.94 2.75
N MET A 94 -11.71 5.67 3.82
CA MET A 94 -11.26 6.70 4.76
C MET A 94 -10.29 7.68 4.07
N PRO A 95 -10.52 9.00 4.18
CA PRO A 95 -9.57 9.98 3.70
C PRO A 95 -8.44 10.18 4.70
N VAL A 96 -7.20 10.18 4.22
CA VAL A 96 -5.99 10.44 5.01
C VAL A 96 -5.18 11.51 4.29
N LYS A 97 -4.75 12.54 5.02
CA LYS A 97 -3.84 13.54 4.48
C LYS A 97 -2.40 13.16 4.80
N PHE A 98 -1.64 12.74 3.80
CA PHE A 98 -0.22 12.48 3.94
C PHE A 98 0.61 13.72 3.68
N THR A 99 1.72 13.85 4.40
CA THR A 99 2.76 14.85 4.12
C THR A 99 4.09 14.13 4.00
N SER A 100 4.69 14.18 2.82
CA SER A 100 6.01 13.62 2.55
C SER A 100 7.09 14.70 2.60
N ALA A 101 8.33 14.28 2.84
CA ALA A 101 9.54 15.10 2.71
C ALA A 101 9.84 15.54 1.26
N GLY A 102 8.98 15.14 0.31
CA GLY A 102 9.03 15.52 -1.09
C GLY A 102 10.16 14.88 -1.90
N ILE A 103 10.05 15.09 -3.21
CA ILE A 103 11.09 14.75 -4.20
C ILE A 103 12.18 15.82 -4.19
N ILE A 104 11.81 17.09 -3.99
CA ILE A 104 12.75 18.22 -3.89
C ILE A 104 13.24 18.33 -2.45
N PRO A 105 14.56 18.24 -2.18
CA PRO A 105 15.09 18.37 -0.83
C PRO A 105 14.61 19.65 -0.15
N ARG A 106 14.17 19.53 1.11
CA ARG A 106 13.67 20.61 1.99
C ARG A 106 12.27 21.15 1.67
N PHE A 107 11.57 20.59 0.68
CA PHE A 107 10.19 20.97 0.39
C PHE A 107 9.27 19.78 0.60
N ASN A 108 8.42 19.89 1.63
CA ASN A 108 7.40 18.88 1.86
C ASN A 108 6.30 18.98 0.80
N ALA A 109 5.69 17.84 0.48
CA ALA A 109 4.51 17.75 -0.37
C ALA A 109 3.38 17.08 0.41
N SER A 110 2.17 17.59 0.30
CA SER A 110 0.99 16.96 0.90
C SER A 110 0.06 16.43 -0.18
N SER A 111 -0.51 15.25 0.06
CA SER A 111 -1.57 14.64 -0.73
C SER A 111 -2.75 14.28 0.18
N ASN A 112 -3.97 14.40 -0.35
CA ASN A 112 -5.13 13.73 0.25
C ASN A 112 -5.25 12.39 -0.44
N GLU A 113 -5.44 11.32 0.33
CA GLU A 113 -5.49 9.96 -0.19
C GLU A 113 -6.66 9.21 0.43
N ILE A 114 -7.16 8.20 -0.28
CA ILE A 114 -8.31 7.40 0.12
C ILE A 114 -7.86 5.96 0.29
N ILE A 115 -8.17 5.34 1.44
CA ILE A 115 -7.93 3.91 1.64
C ILE A 115 -8.80 3.10 0.68
N THR A 116 -8.19 2.26 -0.14
CA THR A 116 -8.86 1.45 -1.18
C THR A 116 -8.82 -0.04 -0.91
N LEU A 117 -7.94 -0.49 -0.01
CA LEU A 117 -7.86 -1.89 0.40
C LEU A 117 -7.46 -1.99 1.88
N LEU A 118 -8.19 -2.81 2.62
CA LEU A 118 -7.84 -3.30 3.95
C LEU A 118 -8.13 -4.79 3.97
N ALA A 119 -7.08 -5.60 3.97
CA ALA A 119 -7.17 -7.05 3.98
C ALA A 119 -6.13 -7.59 4.97
N PRO A 120 -6.47 -7.65 6.28
CA PRO A 120 -5.55 -8.15 7.31
C PRO A 120 -5.28 -9.66 7.17
N ASP A 121 -6.17 -10.38 6.50
CA ASP A 121 -6.05 -11.81 6.22
C ASP A 121 -6.49 -12.10 4.77
N VAL A 122 -5.50 -12.43 3.94
CA VAL A 122 -5.69 -12.83 2.55
C VAL A 122 -5.36 -14.30 2.43
N GLU A 123 -6.39 -15.11 2.26
CA GLU A 123 -6.24 -16.53 1.94
C GLU A 123 -5.42 -16.74 0.66
N ASP A 124 -4.49 -17.69 0.72
CA ASP A 124 -3.63 -18.05 -0.39
C ASP A 124 -4.42 -18.80 -1.48
N ALA A 125 -4.63 -18.15 -2.64
CA ALA A 125 -5.24 -18.79 -3.81
C ALA A 125 -4.37 -19.92 -4.38
N ASP A 126 -3.07 -19.96 -4.07
CA ASP A 126 -2.13 -20.95 -4.59
C ASP A 126 -2.15 -22.26 -3.77
N GLY A 127 -2.95 -22.32 -2.69
CA GLY A 127 -3.07 -23.49 -1.83
C GLY A 127 -1.82 -23.83 -1.02
N GLN A 128 -0.85 -22.91 -0.90
CA GLN A 128 0.39 -23.11 -0.13
C GLN A 128 0.23 -22.74 1.35
N GLY A 129 -0.96 -22.30 1.76
CA GLY A 129 -1.28 -21.99 3.16
C GLY A 129 -0.52 -20.79 3.72
N ARG A 130 -0.04 -19.88 2.86
CA ARG A 130 0.67 -18.68 3.32
C ARG A 130 -0.32 -17.65 3.86
N VAL A 131 -0.05 -17.13 5.05
CA VAL A 131 -0.75 -15.96 5.57
C VAL A 131 -0.27 -14.73 4.80
N ARG A 132 -1.20 -13.96 4.27
CA ARG A 132 -0.92 -12.73 3.54
C ARG A 132 -1.79 -11.61 4.11
N ALA A 133 -1.32 -10.37 3.98
CA ALA A 133 -2.08 -9.19 4.33
C ALA A 133 -1.82 -8.09 3.30
N ALA A 134 -2.77 -7.18 3.11
CA ALA A 134 -2.67 -6.12 2.12
C ALA A 134 -3.37 -4.85 2.58
N VAL A 135 -2.72 -3.72 2.33
CA VAL A 135 -3.30 -2.39 2.44
C VAL A 135 -3.02 -1.62 1.17
N ALA A 136 -3.94 -0.76 0.75
CA ALA A 136 -3.70 0.17 -0.34
C ALA A 136 -4.42 1.49 -0.10
N TRP A 137 -3.84 2.56 -0.64
CA TRP A 137 -4.48 3.86 -0.73
C TRP A 137 -4.17 4.49 -2.08
N ARG A 138 -5.06 5.38 -2.53
CA ARG A 138 -4.91 6.11 -3.79
C ARG A 138 -4.97 7.60 -3.60
N ASN A 139 -4.34 8.31 -4.52
CA ASN A 139 -4.37 9.77 -4.56
C ASN A 139 -5.81 10.29 -4.79
N ASP A 140 -6.19 11.30 -4.02
CA ASP A 140 -7.35 12.15 -4.26
C ASP A 140 -6.89 13.61 -4.45
N ASP A 141 -6.74 13.98 -5.71
CA ASP A 141 -6.42 15.33 -6.17
C ASP A 141 -7.59 16.33 -6.04
N GLY A 142 -8.68 15.94 -5.37
CA GLY A 142 -9.92 16.71 -5.28
C GLY A 142 -10.84 16.55 -6.49
N LEU A 143 -10.40 15.77 -7.49
CA LEU A 143 -11.17 15.31 -8.64
C LEU A 143 -11.30 13.78 -8.63
N ASN A 144 -11.27 13.16 -7.43
CA ASN A 144 -11.33 11.70 -7.25
C ASN A 144 -10.15 10.97 -7.95
N GLY A 145 -8.98 11.61 -7.97
CA GLY A 145 -7.74 11.08 -8.57
C GLY A 145 -7.72 11.15 -10.09
N TYR A 146 -8.54 11.98 -10.74
CA TYR A 146 -8.64 12.01 -12.21
C TYR A 146 -7.43 12.65 -12.89
N PHE A 147 -6.85 13.71 -12.31
CA PHE A 147 -5.72 14.43 -12.87
C PHE A 147 -4.40 13.70 -12.60
N LEU A 148 -4.16 13.26 -11.36
CA LEU A 148 -2.99 12.47 -10.99
C LEU A 148 -3.42 11.14 -10.35
N PRO A 149 -3.95 10.19 -11.14
CA PRO A 149 -4.24 8.87 -10.59
C PRO A 149 -2.94 8.18 -10.23
N ALA A 150 -2.84 7.80 -8.96
CA ALA A 150 -1.78 6.98 -8.40
C ALA A 150 -2.39 6.12 -7.30
N GLU A 151 -1.90 4.90 -7.14
CA GLU A 151 -2.31 4.01 -6.06
C GLU A 151 -1.08 3.28 -5.52
N HIS A 152 -0.99 3.24 -4.20
CA HIS A 152 0.10 2.67 -3.42
C HIS A 152 -0.38 1.45 -2.64
N PRO A 153 -0.24 0.23 -3.20
CA PRO A 153 -0.43 -1.01 -2.47
C PRO A 153 0.82 -1.42 -1.68
N ILE A 154 0.58 -2.04 -0.53
CA ILE A 154 1.57 -2.76 0.25
C ILE A 154 1.03 -4.17 0.51
N PHE A 155 1.77 -5.17 0.06
CA PHE A 155 1.46 -6.58 0.25
C PHE A 155 2.48 -7.23 1.18
N LEU A 156 1.96 -8.01 2.12
CA LEU A 156 2.72 -8.77 3.10
C LEU A 156 2.50 -10.26 2.86
N THR A 157 3.57 -11.03 2.87
CA THR A 157 3.53 -12.49 2.74
C THR A 157 4.40 -13.12 3.81
N ASP A 158 3.81 -13.93 4.68
CA ASP A 158 4.55 -14.76 5.62
C ASP A 158 5.39 -15.81 4.87
N LEU A 159 6.68 -15.88 5.19
CA LEU A 159 7.62 -16.81 4.59
C LEU A 159 7.73 -18.13 5.38
N GLY A 160 7.04 -18.26 6.51
CA GLY A 160 6.95 -19.49 7.33
C GLY A 160 8.16 -19.72 8.24
N ASN A 161 9.10 -18.77 8.30
CA ASN A 161 10.30 -18.83 9.15
C ASN A 161 10.32 -17.70 10.20
N GLY A 162 9.16 -17.07 10.46
CA GLY A 162 9.05 -15.91 11.33
C GLY A 162 9.42 -14.57 10.66
N SER A 163 9.71 -14.59 9.36
CA SER A 163 9.92 -13.38 8.56
C SER A 163 8.80 -13.16 7.55
N VAL A 164 8.57 -11.90 7.22
CA VAL A 164 7.54 -11.46 6.29
C VAL A 164 8.20 -10.72 5.15
N ARG A 165 7.85 -11.11 3.91
CA ARG A 165 8.17 -10.30 2.74
C ARG A 165 7.15 -9.18 2.62
N MET A 166 7.65 -7.96 2.49
CA MET A 166 6.85 -6.79 2.15
C MET A 166 7.19 -6.34 0.72
N VAL A 167 6.15 -6.14 -0.09
CA VAL A 167 6.23 -5.50 -1.41
C VAL A 167 5.42 -4.21 -1.34
N SER A 168 6.09 -3.07 -1.44
CA SER A 168 5.49 -1.73 -1.38
C SER A 168 5.76 -1.01 -2.70
N TYR A 169 4.71 -0.62 -3.41
CA TYR A 169 4.87 0.04 -4.70
C TYR A 169 3.80 1.09 -4.93
N GLU A 170 4.11 2.05 -5.79
CA GLU A 170 3.12 2.99 -6.31
C GLU A 170 3.16 2.97 -7.84
N THR A 171 2.00 2.74 -8.43
CA THR A 171 1.83 2.85 -9.88
C THR A 171 1.18 4.20 -10.19
N PHE A 172 1.81 4.94 -11.09
CA PHE A 172 1.37 6.25 -11.55
C PHE A 172 0.72 6.14 -12.92
N TYR A 173 -0.43 6.77 -13.09
CA TYR A 173 -1.27 6.66 -14.28
C TYR A 173 -1.38 7.98 -15.03
N LEU A 174 -1.62 7.90 -16.34
CA LEU A 174 -1.92 9.09 -17.14
C LEU A 174 -3.25 9.73 -16.71
N PRO A 175 -3.38 11.07 -16.78
CA PRO A 175 -2.43 11.99 -17.44
C PRO A 175 -1.30 12.53 -16.55
N GLY A 176 -1.55 12.75 -15.25
CA GLY A 176 -0.63 13.49 -14.37
C GLY A 176 0.73 12.83 -14.16
N ALA A 177 0.82 11.50 -14.28
CA ALA A 177 2.08 10.77 -14.14
C ALA A 177 3.19 11.25 -15.10
N ALA A 178 2.84 11.82 -16.25
CA ALA A 178 3.82 12.36 -17.20
C ALA A 178 4.72 13.45 -16.58
N LEU A 179 4.19 14.20 -15.60
CA LEU A 179 4.94 15.25 -14.90
C LEU A 179 5.97 14.68 -13.91
N LEU A 180 5.74 13.45 -13.42
CA LEU A 180 6.59 12.79 -12.43
C LEU A 180 7.58 11.80 -13.06
N TRP A 181 7.48 11.55 -14.36
CA TRP A 181 8.29 10.56 -15.07
C TRP A 181 9.80 10.71 -14.82
N PHE A 182 10.33 11.93 -14.83
CA PHE A 182 11.76 12.20 -14.62
C PHE A 182 12.21 12.03 -13.17
N SER A 183 11.27 11.90 -12.22
CA SER A 183 11.54 11.74 -10.79
C SER A 183 11.47 10.28 -10.32
N GLN A 184 11.34 9.31 -11.24
CA GLN A 184 11.20 7.89 -10.93
C GLN A 184 12.28 7.34 -10.00
N SER A 185 13.55 7.67 -10.25
CA SER A 185 14.66 7.21 -9.42
C SER A 185 14.55 7.74 -7.99
N THR A 186 14.30 9.04 -7.83
CA THR A 186 14.13 9.66 -6.52
C THR A 186 12.91 9.10 -5.79
N LEU A 187 11.77 8.93 -6.48
CA LEU A 187 10.58 8.29 -5.90
C LEU A 187 10.89 6.87 -5.43
N LYS A 188 11.59 6.08 -6.25
CA LYS A 188 12.01 4.74 -5.86
C LYS A 188 12.87 4.75 -4.59
N GLU A 189 13.87 5.62 -4.50
CA GLU A 189 14.70 5.77 -3.30
C GLU A 189 13.88 6.14 -2.05
N ARG A 190 12.83 6.96 -2.20
CA ARG A 190 11.92 7.29 -1.10
C ARG A 190 11.10 6.10 -0.61
N PHE A 191 10.60 5.27 -1.53
CA PHE A 191 9.88 4.03 -1.19
C PHE A 191 10.80 3.01 -0.52
N GLU A 192 12.03 2.85 -1.01
CA GLU A 192 13.04 2.02 -0.37
C GLU A 192 13.40 2.55 1.04
N THR A 193 13.41 3.88 1.23
CA THR A 193 13.63 4.49 2.54
C THR A 193 12.50 4.17 3.51
N GLN A 194 11.24 4.31 3.07
CA GLN A 194 10.07 3.94 3.88
C GLN A 194 10.15 2.47 4.33
N GLY A 195 10.52 1.55 3.44
CA GLY A 195 10.67 0.13 3.77
C GLY A 195 11.76 -0.13 4.82
N LYS A 196 12.94 0.47 4.64
CA LYS A 196 14.07 0.38 5.57
C LYS A 196 13.75 0.96 6.95
N ASP A 197 13.03 2.07 6.97
CA ASP A 197 12.61 2.76 8.18
C ASP A 197 11.63 1.90 9.00
N LEU A 198 10.63 1.31 8.34
CA LEU A 198 9.68 0.39 8.97
C LEU A 198 10.40 -0.83 9.56
N LYS A 199 11.27 -1.47 8.76
CA LYS A 199 12.09 -2.61 9.20
C LYS A 199 12.88 -2.25 10.47
N LYS A 200 13.59 -1.13 10.42
CA LYS A 200 14.40 -0.64 11.55
C LYS A 200 13.57 -0.36 12.80
N TYR A 201 12.37 0.21 12.65
CA TYR A 201 11.48 0.51 13.76
C TYR A 201 10.98 -0.78 14.44
N LEU A 202 10.49 -1.73 13.65
CA LEU A 202 9.89 -2.96 14.16
C LEU A 202 10.92 -3.94 14.72
N GLU A 203 12.08 -4.08 14.09
CA GLU A 203 13.12 -5.04 14.53
C GLU A 203 13.94 -4.54 15.73
N ARG A 204 13.87 -3.24 16.07
CA ARG A 204 14.55 -2.68 17.26
C ARG A 204 13.64 -2.56 18.48
N GLY A 205 12.33 -2.62 18.28
CA GLY A 205 11.29 -2.45 19.30
C GLY A 205 10.71 -3.76 19.86
N LEU A 206 11.22 -4.91 19.39
CA LEU A 206 10.97 -6.25 19.90
C LEU A 206 12.24 -6.81 20.55
#